data_AF-A0A1A3HPH2-F1
#
_entry.id   AF-A0A1A3HPH2-F1
#
_cell.length_a   1.000
_cell.length_b   1.000
_cell.length_c   1.000
_cell.angle_alpha   90.00
_cell.angle_beta   90.00
_cell.angle_gamma   90.00
#
_symmetry.space_group_name_H-M   'P 1'
#
loop_
_entity.id
_entity.type
_entity.pdbx_description
1 polymer ?
#
loop_
_entity_poly.entity_id
_entity_poly.type
_entity_poly.pdbx_seq_one_letter_code
_entity_poly.pdbx_strand_id
1 'polypeptide(L)'
;MRLDNADNSASIDVAAVYTVAARIDDAAELIHGAVSKHLAGLGFGAAHAGRAHAARGDALRMALDRLGAELSQWARAATEIAVALRSAADRYVAADRYAAARIA
;
A
#
# COMPACT_ATOMS: atom_id res chain seq x y z
N MET A 1 -45.20 -5.65 16.49
CA MET A 1 -44.04 -5.03 17.18
C MET A 1 -42.79 -5.69 16.61
N ARG A 2 -42.19 -5.07 15.59
CA ARG A 2 -41.07 -5.58 14.76
C ARG A 2 -39.75 -5.44 15.53
N LEU A 3 -39.00 -6.53 15.68
CA LEU A 3 -37.64 -6.55 16.19
C LEU A 3 -36.69 -6.49 15.00
N ASP A 4 -36.56 -5.31 14.40
CA ASP A 4 -35.76 -5.11 13.19
C ASP A 4 -34.54 -4.21 13.44
N ASN A 5 -34.27 -3.86 14.69
CA ASN A 5 -33.24 -2.87 15.05
C ASN A 5 -31.98 -3.44 15.69
N ALA A 6 -31.84 -4.78 15.78
CA ALA A 6 -30.63 -5.42 16.30
C ALA A 6 -29.57 -5.71 15.22
N ASP A 7 -29.96 -5.71 13.94
CA ASP A 7 -29.11 -6.17 12.84
C ASP A 7 -28.37 -5.03 12.09
N ASN A 8 -28.47 -3.80 12.59
CA ASN A 8 -27.73 -2.64 12.08
C ASN A 8 -26.66 -2.14 13.05
N SER A 9 -26.19 -3.00 13.96
CA SER A 9 -24.91 -2.71 14.62
C SER A 9 -23.82 -2.83 13.56
N ALA A 10 -23.24 -1.70 13.16
CA ALA A 10 -22.13 -1.65 12.22
C ALA A 10 -20.90 -2.34 12.85
N SER A 11 -20.88 -3.67 12.81
CA SER A 11 -19.78 -4.49 13.30
C SER A 11 -18.68 -4.50 12.25
N ILE A 12 -17.48 -4.05 12.64
CA ILE A 12 -16.31 -4.12 11.77
C ILE A 12 -15.79 -5.56 11.78
N ASP A 13 -15.72 -6.19 10.61
CA ASP A 13 -15.00 -7.45 10.42
C ASP A 13 -13.49 -7.18 10.49
N VAL A 14 -12.94 -7.36 11.69
CA VAL A 14 -11.52 -7.15 11.99
C VAL A 14 -10.62 -8.08 11.18
N ALA A 15 -11.05 -9.32 10.92
CA ALA A 15 -10.27 -10.27 10.13
C ALA A 15 -10.18 -9.85 8.65
N ALA A 16 -11.26 -9.32 8.10
CA ALA A 16 -11.27 -8.72 6.77
C ALA A 16 -10.33 -7.51 6.69
N VAL A 17 -10.31 -6.63 7.70
CA VAL A 17 -9.40 -5.46 7.75
C VAL A 17 -7.94 -5.90 7.77
N TYR A 18 -7.59 -6.90 8.59
CA TYR A 18 -6.24 -7.48 8.62
C TYR A 18 -5.84 -8.08 7.27
N THR A 19 -6.76 -8.78 6.60
CA THR A 19 -6.53 -9.38 5.28
C THR A 19 -6.26 -8.31 4.21
N VAL A 20 -7.02 -7.21 4.23
CA VAL A 20 -6.81 -6.08 3.32
C VAL A 20 -5.46 -5.42 3.58
N ALA A 21 -5.09 -5.19 4.85
CA ALA A 21 -3.80 -4.61 5.20
C ALA A 21 -2.62 -5.47 4.70
N ALA A 22 -2.70 -6.80 4.87
CA ALA A 22 -1.68 -7.72 4.37
C ALA A 22 -1.55 -7.65 2.83
N ARG A 23 -2.68 -7.62 2.11
CA ARG A 23 -2.67 -7.50 0.64
C ARG A 23 -2.07 -6.19 0.14
N ILE A 24 -2.27 -5.10 0.87
CA ILE A 24 -1.69 -3.80 0.55
C ILE A 24 -0.16 -3.83 0.75
N ASP A 25 0.31 -4.43 1.84
CA ASP A 25 1.75 -4.62 2.09
C ASP A 25 2.40 -5.49 1.00
N ASP A 26 1.80 -6.64 0.67
CA ASP A 26 2.31 -7.54 -0.38
C ASP A 26 2.45 -6.83 -1.74
N ALA A 27 1.46 -6.03 -2.12
CA ALA A 27 1.49 -5.26 -3.36
C ALA A 27 2.58 -4.17 -3.34
N ALA A 28 2.77 -3.50 -2.20
CA ALA A 28 3.80 -2.49 -2.02
C ALA A 28 5.21 -3.10 -2.15
N GLU A 29 5.45 -4.25 -1.52
CA GLU A 29 6.73 -4.96 -1.62
C GLU A 29 7.02 -5.45 -3.05
N LEU A 30 6.02 -6.01 -3.73
CA LEU A 30 6.16 -6.46 -5.12
C LEU A 30 6.56 -5.32 -6.05
N ILE A 31 5.86 -4.18 -5.94
CA ILE A 31 6.12 -3.02 -6.79
C ILE A 31 7.48 -2.41 -6.46
N HIS A 32 7.83 -2.25 -5.19
CA HIS A 32 9.13 -1.73 -4.79
C HIS A 32 10.29 -2.63 -5.26
N GLY A 33 10.13 -3.95 -5.16
CA GLY A 33 11.10 -4.93 -5.66
C GLY A 33 11.23 -4.90 -7.19
N ALA A 34 10.12 -4.74 -7.91
CA ALA A 34 10.12 -4.60 -9.37
C ALA A 34 10.86 -3.33 -9.82
N VAL A 35 10.54 -2.18 -9.20
CA VAL A 35 11.20 -0.89 -9.43
C VAL A 35 12.71 -1.01 -9.20
N SER A 36 13.11 -1.54 -8.04
CA SER A 36 14.52 -1.63 -7.65
C SER A 36 15.33 -2.56 -8.56
N LYS A 37 14.75 -3.66 -9.04
CA LYS A 37 15.45 -4.64 -9.87
C LYS A 37 15.43 -4.29 -11.36
N HIS A 38 14.30 -3.81 -11.86
CA HIS A 38 14.08 -3.66 -13.30
C HIS A 38 14.44 -2.25 -13.76
N LEU A 39 14.01 -1.20 -13.04
CA LEU A 39 14.29 0.18 -13.46
C LEU A 39 15.76 0.54 -13.22
N ALA A 40 16.37 0.10 -12.12
CA ALA A 40 17.79 0.32 -11.86
C ALA A 40 18.72 -0.42 -12.85
N GLY A 41 18.23 -1.52 -13.45
CA GLY A 41 18.98 -2.31 -14.43
C GLY A 41 18.92 -1.76 -15.87
N LEU A 42 18.06 -0.77 -16.14
CA LEU A 42 17.88 -0.21 -17.47
C LEU A 42 18.97 0.84 -17.76
N GLY A 43 20.06 0.39 -18.37
CA GLY A 43 21.18 1.22 -18.82
C GLY A 43 20.85 2.11 -20.03
N PHE A 44 19.91 3.04 -19.92
CA PHE A 44 19.63 4.01 -20.96
C PHE A 44 20.60 5.20 -20.86
N GLY A 45 21.52 5.28 -21.81
CA GLY A 45 22.49 6.37 -21.91
C GLY A 45 23.26 6.32 -23.23
N ALA A 46 24.07 7.34 -23.49
CA ALA A 46 24.86 7.47 -24.73
C ALA A 46 25.72 6.23 -25.08
N ALA A 47 26.07 5.41 -24.08
CA ALA A 47 26.78 4.14 -24.23
C ALA A 47 25.95 3.03 -24.94
N HIS A 48 24.62 3.06 -24.87
CA HIS A 48 23.73 2.02 -25.43
C HIS A 48 22.88 2.51 -26.61
N ALA A 49 22.58 3.81 -26.72
CA ALA A 49 21.69 4.34 -27.77
C ALA A 49 22.42 5.01 -28.96
N GLY A 50 23.75 5.17 -28.87
CA GLY A 50 24.53 5.94 -29.84
C GLY A 50 24.31 7.46 -29.71
N ARG A 51 25.32 8.27 -30.07
CA ARG A 51 25.34 9.73 -29.81
C ARG A 51 24.15 10.51 -30.40
N ALA A 52 23.48 9.98 -31.43
CA ALA A 52 22.29 10.58 -32.03
C ALA A 52 21.02 10.47 -31.15
N HIS A 53 20.98 9.52 -30.21
CA HIS A 53 19.85 9.29 -29.32
C HIS A 53 20.17 9.56 -27.85
N ALA A 54 21.35 10.11 -27.53
CA ALA A 54 21.77 10.41 -26.17
C ALA A 54 20.74 11.27 -25.41
N ALA A 55 20.30 12.38 -26.00
CA ALA A 55 19.30 13.26 -25.38
C ALA A 55 17.94 12.56 -25.14
N ARG A 56 17.51 11.66 -26.03
CA ARG A 56 16.28 10.88 -25.86
C ARG A 56 16.45 9.79 -24.80
N GLY A 57 17.62 9.16 -24.73
CA GLY A 57 17.98 8.17 -23.71
C GLY A 57 18.05 8.80 -22.31
N ASP A 58 18.64 9.99 -22.20
CA ASP A 58 18.68 10.74 -20.94
C ASP A 58 17.28 11.19 -20.50
N ALA A 59 16.44 11.66 -21.43
CA ALA A 59 15.04 11.98 -21.15
C ALA A 59 14.25 10.76 -20.65
N LEU A 60 14.45 9.59 -21.27
CA LEU A 60 13.83 8.34 -20.83
C LEU A 60 14.32 7.93 -19.44
N ARG A 61 15.63 8.00 -19.18
CA ARG A 61 16.21 7.70 -17.87
C ARG A 61 15.62 8.58 -16.78
N MET A 62 15.56 9.90 -16.99
CA MET A 62 14.95 10.82 -16.02
C MET A 62 13.46 10.52 -15.78
N ALA A 63 12.71 10.14 -16.81
CA ALA A 63 11.31 9.76 -16.66
C ALA A 63 11.15 8.47 -15.84
N LEU A 64 12.02 7.48 -16.05
CA LEU A 64 12.02 6.23 -15.29
C LEU A 64 12.46 6.43 -13.84
N ASP A 65 13.46 7.28 -13.59
CA ASP A 65 13.90 7.63 -12.24
C ASP A 65 12.76 8.32 -11.47
N ARG A 66 12.06 9.26 -12.11
CA ARG A 66 10.88 9.91 -11.53
C ARG A 66 9.78 8.90 -11.23
N LEU A 67 9.45 8.02 -12.16
CA LEU A 67 8.45 6.97 -11.96
C LEU A 67 8.84 6.06 -10.79
N GLY A 68 10.11 5.66 -10.69
CA GLY A 68 10.62 4.86 -9.58
C GLY A 68 10.47 5.56 -8.22
N ALA A 69 10.71 6.87 -8.17
CA ALA A 69 10.48 7.68 -6.98
C ALA A 69 8.99 7.75 -6.59
N GLU A 70 8.10 8.01 -7.56
CA GLU A 70 6.65 8.06 -7.34
C GLU A 70 6.11 6.70 -6.86
N LEU A 71 6.55 5.59 -7.44
CA LEU A 71 6.16 4.25 -7.02
C LEU A 71 6.70 3.88 -5.63
N SER A 72 7.91 4.31 -5.29
CA SER A 72 8.46 4.10 -3.95
C SER A 72 7.70 4.89 -2.89
N GLN A 73 7.30 6.13 -3.21
CA GLN A 73 6.44 6.94 -2.34
C GLN A 73 5.06 6.29 -2.17
N TRP A 74 4.46 5.80 -3.25
CA TRP A 74 3.19 5.09 -3.19
C TRP A 74 3.27 3.83 -2.32
N ALA A 75 4.33 3.02 -2.49
CA ALA A 75 4.54 1.80 -1.70
C ALA A 75 4.65 2.13 -0.21
N ARG A 76 5.40 3.18 0.15
CA ARG A 76 5.49 3.65 1.53
C ARG A 76 4.13 4.10 2.08
N ALA A 77 3.37 4.89 1.32
CA ALA A 77 2.04 5.34 1.74
C ALA A 77 1.07 4.16 1.93
N ALA A 78 1.16 3.14 1.07
CA ALA A 78 0.40 1.91 1.19
C ALA A 78 0.72 1.18 2.51
N THR A 79 1.99 1.05 2.88
CA THR A 79 2.39 0.49 4.19
C THR A 79 1.88 1.32 5.36
N GLU A 80 1.94 2.65 5.28
CA GLU A 80 1.40 3.55 6.31
C GLU A 80 -0.12 3.35 6.51
N ILE A 81 -0.87 3.17 5.42
CA ILE A 81 -2.30 2.84 5.45
C ILE A 81 -2.52 1.46 6.10
N ALA A 82 -1.74 0.45 5.73
CA ALA A 82 -1.87 -0.89 6.32
C ALA A 82 -1.59 -0.88 7.83
N VAL A 83 -0.62 -0.10 8.31
CA VAL A 83 -0.38 0.13 9.75
C VAL A 83 -1.58 0.81 10.42
N ALA A 84 -2.13 1.86 9.79
CA ALA A 84 -3.29 2.57 10.33
C ALA A 84 -4.52 1.65 10.45
N LEU A 85 -4.76 0.79 9.46
CA LEU A 85 -5.84 -0.21 9.48
C LEU A 85 -5.69 -1.19 10.64
N ARG A 86 -4.49 -1.74 10.85
CA ARG A 86 -4.19 -2.65 11.96
C ARG A 86 -4.41 -1.97 13.32
N SER A 87 -3.90 -0.73 13.47
CA SER A 87 -4.10 0.05 14.71
C SER A 87 -5.58 0.39 14.97
N ALA A 88 -6.37 0.66 13.93
CA ALA A 88 -7.80 0.89 14.06
C ALA A 88 -8.55 -0.39 14.48
N ALA A 89 -8.20 -1.54 13.88
CA ALA A 89 -8.73 -2.84 14.24
C ALA A 89 -8.46 -3.20 15.72
N ASP A 90 -7.23 -3.00 16.20
CA ASP A 90 -6.89 -3.27 17.60
C ASP A 90 -7.68 -2.41 18.59
N ARG A 91 -7.85 -1.11 18.26
CA ARG A 91 -8.67 -0.21 19.07
C ARG A 91 -10.14 -0.62 19.07
N TYR A 92 -10.65 -1.11 17.94
CA TYR A 92 -12.02 -1.60 17.86
C TYR A 92 -12.23 -2.83 18.74
N VAL A 93 -11.33 -3.82 18.69
CA VAL A 93 -11.39 -5.02 19.55
C VAL A 93 -11.30 -4.65 21.02
N ALA A 94 -10.45 -3.69 21.39
CA ALA A 94 -10.34 -3.23 22.78
C ALA A 94 -11.64 -2.54 23.25
N ALA A 95 -12.25 -1.72 22.40
CA ALA A 95 -13.52 -1.06 22.70
C ALA A 95 -14.67 -2.06 22.86
N ASP A 96 -14.75 -3.07 22.00
CA ASP A 96 -15.77 -4.12 22.06
C ASP A 96 -15.67 -4.93 23.35
N ARG A 97 -14.44 -5.34 23.74
CA ARG A 97 -14.19 -6.03 25.02
C ARG A 97 -14.58 -5.18 26.24
N TYR A 98 -14.25 -3.89 26.20
CA TYR A 98 -14.61 -2.97 27.28
C TYR A 98 -16.13 -2.80 27.40
N ALA A 99 -16.84 -2.67 26.27
CA ALA A 99 -18.29 -2.59 26.26
C ALA A 99 -18.94 -3.88 26.80
N ALA A 100 -18.45 -5.05 26.39
CA ALA A 100 -18.92 -6.34 26.89
C ALA A 100 -18.73 -6.49 28.41
N ALA A 101 -17.57 -6.08 28.93
CA ALA A 101 -17.27 -6.13 30.36
C ALA A 101 -18.14 -5.20 31.23
N ARG A 102 -18.78 -4.18 30.62
CA ARG A 102 -19.64 -3.22 31.34
C ARG A 102 -21.12 -3.64 31.36
N ILE A 103 -21.53 -4.56 30.49
CA ILE A 103 -22.91 -5.03 30.37
C ILE A 103 -23.10 -6.41 31.05
N ALA A 104 -22.01 -7.15 31.28
CA ALA A 104 -21.97 -8.36 32.11
C ALA A 104 -22.04 -8.02 33.61
#